data_AF-A0A0D3VCB2-F1
#
_entry.id   AF-A0A0D3VCB2-F1
#
_cell.length_a   1.000
_cell.length_b   1.000
_cell.length_c   1.000
_cell.angle_alpha   90.00
_cell.angle_beta   90.00
_cell.angle_gamma   90.00
#
_symmetry.space_group_name_H-M   'P 1'
#
loop_
_entity.id
_entity.type
_entity.pdbx_description
1 polymer ?
#
loop_
_entity_poly.entity_id
_entity_poly.type
_entity_poly.pdbx_seq_one_letter_code
_entity_poly.pdbx_strand_id
1 'polypeptide(L)'
;MTKQEIVNRLLSLPKEIAVAEESLLQASMQLVSAKEVLQQKEDDLLLGNMIDGKNAEIRAAQMRQNTLNERENLSGAELNLKNSAARLGRLRDEFRALQAVADLLKGVA
;
A
#
# COMPACT_ATOMS: atom_id res chain seq x y z
N MET A 1 25.92 -16.21 6.10
CA MET A 1 25.18 -16.90 5.03
C MET A 1 26.10 -17.93 4.39
N THR A 2 25.84 -19.21 4.61
CA THR A 2 26.53 -20.31 3.92
C THR A 2 25.99 -20.48 2.49
N LYS A 3 26.72 -21.18 1.62
CA LYS A 3 26.26 -21.47 0.24
C LYS A 3 24.88 -22.13 0.22
N GLN A 4 24.62 -23.02 1.18
CA GLN A 4 23.36 -23.73 1.29
C GLN A 4 22.22 -22.82 1.81
N GLU A 5 22.51 -21.89 2.70
CA GLU A 5 21.55 -20.86 3.14
C GLU A 5 21.16 -19.92 1.98
N ILE A 6 22.13 -19.52 1.13
CA ILE A 6 21.87 -18.69 -0.06
C ILE A 6 20.94 -19.42 -1.03
N VAL A 7 21.20 -20.70 -1.31
CA VAL A 7 20.36 -21.52 -2.19
C VAL A 7 18.95 -21.64 -1.62
N ASN A 8 18.80 -21.97 -0.33
CA ASN A 8 17.51 -22.09 0.31
C ASN A 8 16.71 -20.78 0.26
N ARG A 9 17.38 -19.64 0.50
CA ARG A 9 16.74 -18.31 0.45
C ARG A 9 16.33 -17.93 -0.98
N LEU A 10 17.19 -18.17 -1.97
CA LEU A 10 16.88 -17.94 -3.39
C LEU A 10 15.68 -18.76 -3.86
N LEU A 11 15.49 -19.97 -3.33
CA LEU A 11 14.33 -20.81 -3.65
C LEU A 11 13.04 -20.35 -2.95
N SER A 12 13.12 -19.73 -1.77
CA SER A 12 11.94 -19.26 -1.02
C SER A 12 11.43 -17.90 -1.51
N LEU A 13 12.36 -17.02 -1.94
CA LEU A 13 12.06 -15.64 -2.32
C LEU A 13 11.00 -15.48 -3.42
N PRO A 14 10.95 -16.28 -4.50
CA PRO A 14 9.90 -16.15 -5.51
C PRO A 14 8.48 -16.31 -4.93
N LYS A 15 8.30 -17.23 -3.98
CA LYS A 15 7.00 -17.42 -3.31
C LYS A 15 6.66 -16.22 -2.42
N GLU A 16 7.64 -15.71 -1.69
CA GLU A 16 7.47 -14.52 -0.83
C GLU A 16 7.17 -13.26 -1.65
N ILE A 17 7.81 -13.11 -2.81
CA ILE A 17 7.55 -12.04 -3.77
C ILE A 17 6.12 -12.13 -4.28
N ALA A 18 5.66 -13.30 -4.71
CA ALA A 18 4.28 -13.49 -5.18
C ALA A 18 3.24 -13.11 -4.12
N VAL A 19 3.45 -13.51 -2.86
CA VAL A 19 2.58 -13.11 -1.73
C VAL A 19 2.61 -11.59 -1.51
N ALA A 20 3.78 -10.96 -1.64
CA ALA A 20 3.91 -9.51 -1.50
C ALA A 20 3.25 -8.75 -2.67
N GLU A 21 3.29 -9.29 -3.89
CA GLU A 21 2.58 -8.75 -5.07
C GLU A 21 1.07 -8.82 -4.88
N GLU A 22 0.55 -9.96 -4.41
CA GLU A 22 -0.87 -10.11 -4.09
C GLU A 22 -1.30 -9.14 -2.98
N SER A 23 -0.49 -9.00 -1.93
CA SER A 23 -0.74 -8.04 -0.85
C SER A 23 -0.77 -6.59 -1.36
N LEU A 24 0.13 -6.24 -2.29
CA LEU A 24 0.16 -4.92 -2.92
C LEU A 24 -1.10 -4.66 -3.76
N LEU A 25 -1.53 -5.67 -4.53
CA LEU A 25 -2.76 -5.58 -5.33
C LEU A 25 -3.97 -5.37 -4.42
N GLN A 26 -4.09 -6.13 -3.34
CA GLN A 26 -5.16 -5.99 -2.37
C GLN A 26 -5.17 -4.60 -1.71
N ALA A 27 -3.99 -4.10 -1.29
CA ALA A 27 -3.88 -2.77 -0.73
C ALA A 27 -4.26 -1.66 -1.73
N SER A 28 -3.97 -1.86 -3.01
CA SER A 28 -4.39 -0.95 -4.09
C SER A 28 -5.91 -0.93 -4.23
N MET A 29 -6.55 -2.10 -4.24
CA MET A 29 -8.01 -2.21 -4.28
C MET A 29 -8.67 -1.56 -3.06
N GLN A 30 -8.12 -1.75 -1.86
CA GLN A 30 -8.59 -1.10 -0.65
C GLN A 30 -8.49 0.43 -0.73
N LEU A 31 -7.40 0.96 -1.31
CA LEU A 31 -7.24 2.39 -1.51
C LEU A 31 -8.30 2.96 -2.47
N VAL A 32 -8.56 2.28 -3.58
CA VAL A 32 -9.61 2.69 -4.53
C VAL A 32 -10.96 2.70 -3.84
N SER A 33 -11.31 1.62 -3.14
CA SER A 33 -12.57 1.53 -2.41
C SER A 33 -12.70 2.61 -1.33
N ALA A 34 -11.65 2.91 -0.57
CA ALA A 34 -11.68 3.96 0.44
C ALA A 34 -11.90 5.36 -0.17
N LYS A 35 -11.36 5.62 -1.36
CA LYS A 35 -11.60 6.87 -2.10
C LYS A 35 -13.04 6.97 -2.57
N GLU A 36 -13.60 5.88 -3.10
CA GLU A 36 -15.00 5.83 -3.52
C GLU A 36 -15.96 6.05 -2.35
N VAL A 37 -15.70 5.41 -1.19
CA VAL A 37 -16.51 5.60 0.02
C VAL A 37 -16.44 7.05 0.52
N LEU A 38 -15.25 7.66 0.55
CA LEU A 38 -15.12 9.07 0.93
C LEU A 38 -15.89 9.97 -0.04
N GLN A 39 -15.76 9.77 -1.35
CA GLN A 39 -16.49 10.54 -2.36
C GLN A 39 -18.00 10.40 -2.20
N GLN A 40 -18.49 9.17 -2.03
CA GLN A 40 -19.92 8.91 -1.82
C GLN A 40 -20.43 9.64 -0.56
N LYS A 41 -19.66 9.61 0.53
CA LYS A 41 -20.03 10.32 1.76
C LYS A 41 -20.06 11.83 1.57
N GLU A 42 -19.09 12.37 0.84
CA GLU A 42 -19.03 13.79 0.49
C GLU A 42 -20.24 14.21 -0.36
N ASP A 43 -20.63 13.40 -1.34
CA ASP A 43 -21.80 13.64 -2.19
C ASP A 43 -23.11 13.57 -1.40
N ASP A 44 -23.26 12.57 -0.52
CA ASP A 44 -24.44 12.42 0.34
C ASP A 44 -24.64 13.63 1.26
N LEU A 45 -23.55 14.17 1.82
CA LEU A 45 -23.61 15.35 2.70
C LEU A 45 -24.02 16.61 1.94
N LEU A 46 -23.54 16.76 0.70
CA LEU A 46 -23.89 17.89 -0.17
C LEU A 46 -25.34 17.81 -0.63
N LEU A 47 -25.80 16.64 -1.08
CA LEU A 47 -27.16 16.42 -1.57
C LEU A 47 -28.20 16.39 -0.45
N GLY A 48 -27.82 15.95 0.75
CA GLY A 48 -28.68 15.84 1.92
C GLY A 48 -28.91 17.16 2.67
N ASN A 49 -28.37 18.30 2.19
CA ASN A 49 -28.39 19.60 2.88
C ASN A 49 -27.84 19.54 4.33
N MET A 50 -26.95 18.58 4.64
CA MET A 50 -26.32 18.48 5.97
C MET A 50 -25.24 19.54 6.19
N ILE A 51 -24.93 20.32 5.16
CA ILE A 51 -23.91 21.37 5.16
C ILE A 51 -24.60 22.71 4.96
N ASP A 52 -24.79 23.44 6.06
CA ASP A 52 -25.50 24.72 6.11
C ASP A 52 -24.57 25.93 6.22
N GLY A 53 -23.26 25.71 6.08
CA GLY A 53 -22.24 26.74 6.20
C GLY A 53 -22.49 27.97 5.32
N LYS A 54 -22.60 29.13 5.95
CA LYS A 54 -22.91 30.43 5.31
C LYS A 54 -21.81 30.92 4.35
N ASN A 55 -20.58 30.41 4.49
CA ASN A 55 -19.45 30.69 3.61
C ASN A 55 -18.70 29.39 3.25
N ALA A 56 -17.79 29.46 2.28
CA ALA A 56 -17.07 28.28 1.79
C ALA A 56 -16.18 27.62 2.87
N GLU A 57 -15.62 28.41 3.78
CA GLU A 57 -14.75 27.92 4.86
C GLU A 57 -15.51 27.07 5.88
N ILE A 58 -16.69 27.52 6.30
CA ILE A 58 -17.55 26.79 7.23
C ILE A 58 -18.03 25.49 6.58
N ARG A 59 -18.42 25.52 5.30
CA ARG A 59 -18.79 24.30 4.56
C ARG A 59 -17.64 23.30 4.47
N ALA A 60 -16.43 23.77 4.21
CA ALA A 60 -15.24 22.91 4.16
C ALA A 60 -14.84 22.35 5.54
N ALA A 61 -15.09 23.09 6.63
CA ALA A 61 -14.88 22.60 7.98
C ALA A 61 -15.93 21.53 8.35
N GLN A 62 -17.21 21.78 8.05
CA GLN A 62 -18.30 20.82 8.25
C GLN A 62 -18.10 19.55 7.44
N MET A 63 -17.68 19.64 6.17
CA MET A 63 -17.27 18.49 5.37
C MET A 63 -16.24 17.64 6.10
N ARG A 64 -15.11 18.26 6.46
CA ARG A 64 -14.01 17.56 7.13
C ARG A 64 -14.43 16.89 8.44
N GLN A 65 -15.29 17.55 9.22
CA GLN A 65 -15.81 17.00 10.46
C GLN A 65 -16.71 15.78 10.22
N ASN A 66 -17.57 15.83 9.21
CA ASN A 66 -18.51 14.74 8.90
C ASN A 66 -17.90 13.58 8.11
N THR A 67 -16.70 13.76 7.54
CA THR A 67 -15.96 12.72 6.80
C THR A 67 -14.68 12.27 7.51
N LEU A 68 -14.54 12.52 8.82
CA LEU A 68 -13.30 12.26 9.55
C LEU A 68 -12.90 10.78 9.46
N ASN A 69 -13.85 9.88 9.71
CA ASN A 69 -13.61 8.44 9.70
C ASN A 69 -13.21 7.94 8.31
N GLU A 70 -13.87 8.42 7.26
CA GLU A 70 -13.56 8.06 5.87
C GLU A 70 -12.18 8.56 5.45
N ARG A 71 -11.78 9.75 5.92
CA ARG A 71 -10.43 10.30 5.70
C ARG A 71 -9.35 9.54 6.46
N GLU A 72 -9.64 9.09 7.69
CA GLU A 72 -8.75 8.23 8.45
C GLU A 72 -8.58 6.86 7.76
N ASN A 73 -9.67 6.26 7.31
CA ASN A 73 -9.65 5.01 6.54
C ASN A 73 -8.85 5.15 5.25
N LEU A 74 -9.03 6.25 4.51
CA LEU A 74 -8.26 6.56 3.32
C LEU A 74 -6.77 6.68 3.64
N SER A 75 -6.42 7.42 4.69
CA SER A 75 -5.03 7.59 5.14
C SER A 75 -4.40 6.25 5.54
N GLY A 76 -5.16 5.39 6.22
CA GLY A 76 -4.75 4.02 6.56
C GLY A 76 -4.50 3.16 5.34
N ALA A 77 -5.39 3.20 4.33
CA ALA A 77 -5.22 2.47 3.08
C ALA A 77 -4.00 2.96 2.28
N GLU A 78 -3.75 4.27 2.24
CA GLU A 78 -2.54 4.83 1.61
C GLU A 78 -1.26 4.36 2.29
N LEU A 79 -1.25 4.34 3.63
CA LEU A 79 -0.12 3.84 4.38
C LEU A 79 0.11 2.34 4.13
N ASN A 80 -0.96 1.54 4.11
CA ASN A 80 -0.88 0.11 3.83
C ASN A 80 -0.31 -0.16 2.42
N LEU A 81 -0.74 0.60 1.41
CA LEU A 81 -0.21 0.50 0.06
C LEU A 81 1.29 0.80 0.01
N LYS A 82 1.71 1.91 0.66
CA LYS A 82 3.13 2.28 0.75
C LYS A 82 3.97 1.20 1.43
N ASN A 83 3.47 0.64 2.53
CA ASN A 83 4.15 -0.44 3.26
C ASN A 83 4.28 -1.71 2.42
N SER A 84 3.22 -2.08 1.70
CA SER A 84 3.21 -3.24 0.81
C SER A 84 4.19 -3.06 -0.35
N ALA A 85 4.24 -1.87 -0.95
CA ALA A 85 5.19 -1.55 -2.01
C ALA A 85 6.64 -1.59 -1.52
N ALA A 86 6.91 -1.04 -0.33
CA ALA A 86 8.22 -1.07 0.28
C ALA A 86 8.67 -2.50 0.65
N ARG A 87 7.73 -3.37 1.05
CA ARG A 87 8.01 -4.79 1.33
C ARG A 87 8.37 -5.54 0.04
N LEU A 88 7.58 -5.35 -1.02
CA LEU A 88 7.86 -5.95 -2.32
C LEU A 88 9.22 -5.49 -2.87
N GLY A 89 9.52 -4.19 -2.79
CA GLY A 89 10.81 -3.64 -3.18
C GLY A 89 11.97 -4.32 -2.46
N ARG A 90 11.89 -4.42 -1.12
CA ARG A 90 12.91 -5.10 -0.30
C ARG A 90 13.15 -6.56 -0.73
N LEU A 91 12.09 -7.33 -0.99
CA LEU A 91 12.22 -8.72 -1.42
C LEU A 91 12.85 -8.85 -2.81
N ARG A 92 12.51 -7.94 -3.74
CA ARG A 92 13.11 -7.92 -5.09
C ARG A 92 14.58 -7.51 -5.04
N ASP A 93 14.93 -6.56 -4.19
CA ASP A 93 16.32 -6.13 -4.00
C ASP A 93 17.14 -7.23 -3.33
N GLU A 94 16.58 -7.91 -2.32
CA GLU A 94 17.21 -9.08 -1.69
C GLU A 94 17.46 -10.19 -2.73
N PHE A 95 16.46 -10.50 -3.56
CA PHE A 95 16.59 -11.53 -4.60
C PHE A 95 17.70 -11.19 -5.60
N ARG A 96 17.75 -9.94 -6.09
CA ARG A 96 18.81 -9.47 -7.00
C ARG A 96 20.19 -9.54 -6.35
N ALA A 97 20.30 -9.14 -5.08
CA ALA A 97 21.56 -9.19 -4.35
C ALA A 97 22.06 -10.64 -4.21
N LEU A 98 21.18 -11.58 -3.86
CA LEU A 98 21.54 -12.99 -3.73
C LEU A 98 21.89 -13.64 -5.08
N GLN A 99 21.22 -13.24 -6.17
CA GLN A 99 21.61 -13.66 -7.52
C GLN A 99 23.03 -13.20 -7.86
N ALA A 100 23.36 -11.93 -7.61
CA ALA A 100 24.70 -11.41 -7.83
C ALA A 100 25.77 -12.13 -7.00
N VAL A 101 25.46 -12.44 -5.73
CA VAL A 101 26.36 -13.24 -4.86
C VAL A 101 26.52 -14.66 -5.41
N ALA A 102 25.44 -15.30 -5.87
CA ALA A 102 25.51 -16.64 -6.46
C ALA A 102 26.35 -16.67 -7.75
N ASP A 103 26.27 -15.62 -8.57
CA ASP A 103 27.08 -15.49 -9.79
C ASP A 103 28.56 -15.24 -9.47
N LEU A 104 28.88 -14.41 -8.46
CA LEU A 104 30.25 -14.26 -7.96
C LEU A 104 30.83 -15.61 -7.49
N LEU A 105 30.04 -16.41 -6.76
CA LEU A 105 30.45 -17.74 -6.32
C LEU A 105 30.67 -18.73 -7.46
N LYS A 106 30.04 -18.53 -8.63
CA LYS A 106 30.34 -19.33 -9.84
C LYS A 106 31.67 -18.92 -10.49
N GLY A 107 32.04 -17.64 -10.44
CA GLY A 107 33.27 -17.11 -11.03
C GLY A 107 34.54 -17.29 -10.19
N VAL A 108 34.42 -17.82 -8.97
CA VAL A 108 35.54 -18.13 -8.06
C VAL A 108 35.98 -19.61 -8.19
N ALA A 109 35.58 -20.29 -9.26
CA ALA A 109 35.97 -21.68 -9.57
C ALA A 109 37.03 -21.74 -10.68
#